data_AF-G2H2L8-F1
#
_entry.id   AF-G2H2L8-F1
#
_cell.length_a   1.000
_cell.length_b   1.000
_cell.length_c   1.000
_cell.angle_alpha   90.00
_cell.angle_beta   90.00
_cell.angle_gamma   90.00
#
_symmetry.space_group_name_H-M   'P 1'
#
loop_
_entity.id
_entity.type
_entity.pdbx_description
1 polymer ?
#
loop_
_entity_poly.entity_id
_entity_poly.type
_entity_poly.pdbx_seq_one_letter_code
_entity_poly.pdbx_strand_id
1 'polypeptide(L)'
;MNIIEKNAYDAQQALRHLEDRLKNALAPLKDIAGTQVEVSEGHCRQHGLFEQRRRTLQVLPHVQQETECPVCLHEKITALKKRIESEQQQNQAQLIKNLLSQTGIPARFARASFDSYQPVNAASQRCHQVCQGYARQWPERLAQGGGLVMCGKPGTGKNHLAVAIAKHIISAHQASVP
;
A
#
# COMPACT_ATOMS: atom_id res chain seq x y z
N MET A 1 10.82 13.02 -8.51
CA MET A 1 10.61 11.69 -7.92
C MET A 1 11.77 11.43 -6.97
N ASN A 2 11.49 11.25 -5.68
CA ASN A 2 12.54 10.90 -4.72
C ASN A 2 12.96 9.42 -4.90
N ILE A 3 14.06 9.00 -4.27
CA ILE A 3 14.60 7.63 -4.40
C ILE A 3 13.57 6.57 -4.00
N ILE A 4 12.76 6.84 -2.97
CA ILE A 4 11.75 5.91 -2.45
C ILE A 4 10.61 5.73 -3.48
N GLU A 5 10.10 6.82 -4.02
CA GLU A 5 9.06 6.83 -5.05
C GLU A 5 9.56 6.07 -6.29
N LYS A 6 10.80 6.35 -6.73
CA LYS A 6 11.41 5.68 -7.89
C LYS A 6 11.50 4.17 -7.67
N ASN A 7 11.99 3.73 -6.51
CA ASN A 7 12.09 2.31 -6.19
C ASN A 7 10.71 1.63 -6.16
N ALA A 8 9.70 2.29 -5.60
CA ALA A 8 8.33 1.78 -5.57
C ALA A 8 7.72 1.64 -6.98
N TYR A 9 7.97 2.62 -7.86
CA TYR A 9 7.54 2.58 -9.25
C TYR A 9 8.22 1.46 -10.04
N ASP A 10 9.55 1.33 -9.91
CA ASP A 10 10.32 0.30 -10.58
C ASP A 10 9.85 -1.11 -10.14
N ALA A 11 9.55 -1.29 -8.84
CA ALA A 11 9.00 -2.53 -8.31
C ALA A 11 7.60 -2.85 -8.86
N GLN A 12 6.73 -1.84 -8.98
CA GLN A 12 5.41 -1.99 -9.58
C GLN A 12 5.49 -2.34 -11.09
N GLN A 13 6.41 -1.72 -11.82
CA GLN A 13 6.66 -2.06 -13.22
C GLN A 13 7.16 -3.50 -13.39
N ALA A 14 8.09 -3.94 -12.53
CA ALA A 14 8.58 -5.31 -12.55
C ALA A 14 7.46 -6.32 -12.26
N LEU A 15 6.56 -6.00 -11.33
CA LEU A 15 5.39 -6.83 -11.03
C LEU A 15 4.46 -6.94 -12.24
N ARG A 16 4.11 -5.79 -12.85
CA ARG A 16 3.26 -5.76 -14.04
C ARG A 16 3.86 -6.57 -15.19
N HIS A 17 5.16 -6.46 -15.40
CA HIS A 17 5.86 -7.23 -16.43
C HIS A 17 5.80 -8.75 -16.17
N LEU A 18 5.90 -9.20 -14.91
CA LEU A 18 5.73 -10.60 -14.55
C LEU A 18 4.28 -11.07 -14.74
N GLU A 19 3.29 -10.25 -14.38
CA GLU A 19 1.88 -10.56 -14.59
C GLU A 19 1.53 -10.67 -16.08
N ASP A 20 2.09 -9.80 -16.92
CA ASP A 20 1.95 -9.87 -18.37
C ASP A 20 2.59 -11.16 -18.94
N ARG A 21 3.77 -11.55 -18.44
CA ARG A 21 4.41 -12.83 -18.81
C ARG A 21 3.56 -14.02 -18.41
N LEU A 22 3.00 -14.04 -17.20
CA LEU A 22 2.10 -15.10 -16.75
C LEU A 22 0.84 -15.16 -17.61
N LYS A 23 0.25 -14.00 -17.91
CA LYS A 23 -0.90 -13.90 -18.80
C LYS A 23 -0.59 -14.47 -20.18
N ASN A 24 0.58 -14.15 -20.74
CA ASN A 24 1.01 -14.67 -22.05
C ASN A 24 1.31 -16.19 -22.00
N ALA A 25 1.82 -16.70 -20.87
CA ALA A 25 2.03 -18.13 -20.68
C ALA A 25 0.71 -18.91 -20.62
N LEU A 26 -0.33 -18.32 -20.01
CA LEU A 26 -1.64 -18.97 -19.84
C LEU A 26 -2.60 -18.73 -21.01
N ALA A 27 -2.53 -17.59 -21.69
CA ALA A 27 -3.46 -17.23 -22.78
C ALA A 27 -3.04 -17.81 -24.14
N PRO A 28 -4.01 -18.17 -25.01
CA PRO A 28 -3.70 -18.58 -26.37
C PRO A 28 -2.84 -17.53 -27.08
N LEU A 29 -1.79 -17.97 -27.78
CA LEU A 29 -0.95 -17.07 -28.57
C LEU A 29 -1.79 -16.48 -29.70
N LYS A 30 -1.77 -15.15 -29.82
CA LYS A 30 -2.47 -14.45 -30.92
C LYS A 30 -1.91 -14.88 -32.26
N ASP A 31 -2.77 -15.08 -33.25
CA ASP A 31 -2.33 -15.31 -34.61
C ASP A 31 -1.59 -14.07 -35.15
N ILE A 32 -0.40 -14.27 -35.71
CA ILE A 32 0.40 -13.22 -36.33
C ILE A 32 0.90 -13.77 -37.66
N ALA A 33 0.61 -13.05 -38.74
CA ALA A 33 1.04 -13.41 -40.09
C ALA A 33 2.56 -13.68 -40.15
N GLY A 34 2.94 -14.76 -40.83
CA GLY A 34 4.34 -15.18 -40.91
C GLY A 34 4.88 -15.87 -39.65
N THR A 35 4.02 -16.26 -38.71
CA THR A 35 4.40 -17.09 -37.55
C THR A 35 3.64 -18.41 -37.52
N GLN A 36 4.23 -19.42 -36.89
CA GLN A 36 3.57 -20.70 -36.59
C GLN A 36 3.59 -20.90 -35.07
N VAL A 37 2.49 -21.38 -34.52
CA VAL A 37 2.33 -21.68 -33.10
C VAL A 37 2.19 -23.18 -32.92
N GLU A 38 3.04 -23.76 -32.07
CA GLU A 38 3.00 -25.17 -31.68
C GLU A 38 2.78 -25.26 -30.17
N VAL A 39 1.94 -26.21 -29.74
CA VAL A 39 1.72 -26.54 -28.34
C VAL A 39 2.34 -27.90 -28.08
N SER A 40 3.26 -27.96 -27.12
CA SER A 40 3.99 -29.17 -26.74
C SER A 40 4.13 -29.25 -25.22
N GLU A 41 4.63 -30.38 -24.73
CA GLU A 41 4.93 -30.55 -23.32
C GLU A 41 6.34 -30.03 -23.01
N GLY A 42 6.41 -29.00 -22.18
CA GLY A 42 7.65 -28.44 -21.65
C GLY A 42 8.05 -29.09 -20.34
N HIS A 43 9.33 -29.00 -19.98
CA HIS A 43 9.83 -29.49 -18.69
C HIS A 43 10.48 -28.37 -17.88
N CYS A 44 9.89 -28.06 -16.74
CA CYS A 44 10.45 -27.17 -15.74
C CYS A 44 11.25 -27.98 -14.72
N ARG A 45 12.49 -27.55 -14.44
CA ARG A 45 13.37 -28.19 -13.44
C ARG A 45 12.78 -28.25 -12.02
N GLN A 46 11.87 -27.33 -11.69
CA GLN A 46 11.30 -27.18 -10.35
C GLN A 46 9.86 -27.72 -10.26
N HIS A 47 9.10 -27.63 -11.34
CA HIS A 47 7.64 -27.90 -11.34
C HIS A 47 7.22 -29.02 -12.27
N GLY A 48 8.18 -29.67 -12.96
CA GLY A 48 7.91 -30.80 -13.84
C GLY A 48 7.27 -30.38 -15.16
N LEU A 49 6.38 -31.23 -15.67
CA LEU A 49 5.76 -31.06 -16.99
C LEU A 49 4.72 -29.93 -16.98
N PHE A 50 4.71 -29.13 -18.04
CA PHE A 50 3.72 -28.07 -18.24
C PHE A 50 3.41 -27.90 -19.73
N GLU A 51 2.22 -27.37 -20.03
CA GLU A 51 1.89 -27.01 -21.41
C GLU A 51 2.77 -25.84 -21.86
N GLN A 52 3.61 -26.06 -22.87
CA GLN A 52 4.52 -25.09 -23.41
C GLN A 52 4.09 -24.72 -24.83
N ARG A 53 4.00 -23.43 -25.10
CA ARG A 53 3.63 -22.90 -26.41
C ARG A 53 4.85 -22.25 -27.04
N ARG A 54 5.17 -22.65 -28.27
CA ARG A 54 6.30 -22.13 -29.05
C ARG A 54 5.77 -21.38 -30.25
N ARG A 55 6.25 -20.15 -30.46
CA ARG A 55 6.05 -19.37 -31.67
C ARG A 55 7.35 -19.35 -32.48
N THR A 56 7.27 -19.73 -33.74
CA THR A 56 8.39 -19.71 -34.69
C THR A 56 8.08 -18.78 -35.85
N LEU A 57 9.03 -17.92 -36.24
CA LEU A 57 8.91 -17.12 -37.47
C LEU A 57 9.13 -18.00 -38.70
N GLN A 58 8.23 -17.95 -39.67
CA GLN A 58 8.33 -18.73 -40.91
C GLN A 58 9.54 -18.32 -41.75
N VAL A 59 9.83 -17.02 -41.81
CA VAL A 59 10.96 -16.45 -42.56
C VAL A 59 12.32 -16.70 -41.91
N LEU A 60 12.33 -16.94 -40.59
CA LEU A 60 13.54 -17.14 -39.79
C LEU A 60 13.27 -18.23 -38.73
N PRO A 61 13.32 -19.52 -39.09
CA PRO A 61 12.93 -20.62 -38.20
C PRO A 61 13.75 -20.74 -36.91
N HIS A 62 14.94 -20.14 -36.87
CA HIS A 62 15.80 -20.06 -35.69
C HIS A 62 15.30 -19.03 -34.66
N VAL A 63 14.44 -18.09 -35.05
CA VAL A 63 13.83 -17.13 -34.13
C VAL A 63 12.58 -17.75 -33.54
N GLN A 64 12.73 -18.26 -32.32
CA GLN A 64 11.69 -18.94 -31.57
C GLN A 64 11.44 -18.25 -30.23
N GLN A 65 10.18 -18.17 -29.84
CA GLN A 65 9.77 -17.71 -28.53
C GLN A 65 8.94 -18.79 -27.84
N GLU A 66 9.30 -19.12 -26.62
CA GLU A 66 8.66 -20.15 -25.82
C GLU A 66 8.01 -19.53 -24.58
N THR A 67 6.85 -20.04 -24.20
CA THR A 67 6.22 -19.68 -22.93
C THR A 67 6.99 -20.27 -21.76
N GLU A 68 7.14 -19.49 -20.70
CA GLU A 68 7.75 -19.96 -19.45
C GLU A 68 6.78 -20.82 -18.63
N CYS A 69 7.32 -21.54 -17.66
CA CYS A 69 6.53 -22.28 -16.69
C CYS A 69 5.60 -21.32 -15.90
N PRO A 70 4.27 -21.53 -15.94
CA PRO A 70 3.32 -20.64 -15.27
C PRO A 70 3.44 -20.71 -13.74
N VAL A 71 3.87 -21.84 -13.19
CA VAL A 71 4.05 -22.02 -11.74
C VAL A 71 5.24 -21.18 -11.24
N CYS A 72 6.40 -21.25 -11.93
CA CYS A 72 7.55 -20.37 -11.64
C CYS A 72 7.16 -18.88 -11.67
N LEU A 73 6.35 -18.47 -12.65
CA LEU A 73 5.90 -17.08 -12.77
C LEU A 73 4.99 -16.69 -11.60
N HIS A 74 4.06 -17.55 -11.21
CA HIS A 74 3.20 -17.35 -10.04
C HIS A 74 4.00 -17.18 -8.73
N GLU A 75 5.01 -18.01 -8.51
CA GLU A 75 5.89 -17.92 -7.35
C GLU A 75 6.66 -16.59 -7.33
N LYS A 76 7.23 -16.18 -8.48
CA LYS A 76 7.93 -14.89 -8.61
C LYS A 76 6.99 -13.70 -8.32
N ILE A 77 5.78 -13.73 -8.88
CA ILE A 77 4.76 -12.69 -8.64
C ILE A 77 4.41 -12.64 -7.15
N THR A 78 4.17 -13.79 -6.53
CA THR A 78 3.80 -13.88 -5.12
C THR A 78 4.92 -13.35 -4.21
N ALA A 79 6.17 -13.75 -4.47
CA ALA A 79 7.33 -13.26 -3.73
C ALA A 79 7.52 -11.74 -3.88
N LEU A 80 7.37 -11.22 -5.10
CA LEU A 80 7.51 -9.78 -5.35
C LEU A 80 6.37 -8.97 -4.73
N LYS A 81 5.11 -9.44 -4.80
CA LYS A 81 3.97 -8.80 -4.13
C LYS A 81 4.20 -8.69 -2.62
N LYS A 82 4.65 -9.79 -1.99
CA LYS A 82 4.97 -9.81 -0.56
C LYS A 82 6.08 -8.82 -0.20
N ARG A 83 7.11 -8.71 -1.04
CA ARG A 83 8.20 -7.74 -0.85
C ARG A 83 7.70 -6.31 -0.92
N ILE A 84 6.94 -5.96 -1.97
CA ILE A 84 6.35 -4.63 -2.16
C ILE A 84 5.50 -4.25 -0.95
N GLU A 85 4.62 -5.14 -0.51
CA GLU A 85 3.76 -4.91 0.65
C GLU A 85 4.59 -4.66 1.93
N SER A 86 5.61 -5.48 2.18
CA SER A 86 6.47 -5.32 3.35
C SER A 86 7.23 -3.99 3.35
N GLU A 87 7.76 -3.58 2.19
CA GLU A 87 8.47 -2.30 2.03
C GLU A 87 7.52 -1.11 2.21
N GLN A 88 6.30 -1.20 1.68
CA GLN A 88 5.26 -0.18 1.87
C GLN A 88 4.88 -0.03 3.35
N GLN A 89 4.64 -1.14 4.05
CA GLN A 89 4.31 -1.12 5.48
C GLN A 89 5.45 -0.52 6.31
N GLN A 90 6.71 -0.87 6.01
CA GLN A 90 7.88 -0.31 6.69
C GLN A 90 8.01 1.20 6.46
N ASN A 91 7.87 1.64 5.21
CA ASN A 91 7.94 3.06 4.85
C ASN A 91 6.81 3.86 5.53
N GLN A 92 5.59 3.31 5.55
CA GLN A 92 4.45 3.93 6.22
C GLN A 92 4.68 4.03 7.74
N ALA A 93 5.14 2.96 8.38
CA ALA A 93 5.43 2.96 9.80
C ALA A 93 6.52 3.97 10.17
N GLN A 94 7.57 4.07 9.34
CA GLN A 94 8.64 5.03 9.54
C GLN A 94 8.16 6.47 9.36
N LEU A 95 7.31 6.74 8.36
CA LEU A 95 6.71 8.05 8.16
C LEU A 95 5.84 8.46 9.35
N ILE A 96 4.97 7.57 9.84
CA ILE A 96 4.15 7.81 11.03
C ILE A 96 5.04 8.12 12.24
N LYS A 97 6.10 7.33 12.46
CA LYS A 97 7.05 7.56 13.56
C LYS A 97 7.72 8.94 13.46
N ASN A 98 8.15 9.34 12.26
CA ASN A 98 8.77 10.63 12.02
C ASN A 98 7.78 11.78 12.29
N LEU A 99 6.58 11.71 11.75
CA LEU A 99 5.53 12.72 11.96
C LEU A 99 5.18 12.84 13.44
N LEU A 100 5.00 11.72 14.15
CA LEU A 100 4.75 11.71 15.60
C LEU A 100 5.88 12.37 16.38
N SER A 101 7.15 12.14 16.00
CA SER A 101 8.30 12.76 16.68
C SER A 101 8.35 14.29 16.53
N GLN A 102 7.77 14.82 15.46
CA GLN A 102 7.74 16.26 15.16
C GLN A 102 6.61 17.01 15.88
N THR A 103 5.61 16.31 16.42
CA THR A 103 4.45 16.93 17.11
C THR A 103 4.77 17.60 18.45
N GLY A 104 5.96 17.37 19.02
CA GLY A 104 6.33 17.91 20.33
C GLY A 104 5.45 17.43 21.49
N ILE A 105 4.75 16.30 21.36
CA ILE A 105 3.89 15.75 22.42
C ILE A 105 4.71 15.44 23.68
N PRO A 106 4.40 16.06 24.84
CA PRO A 106 5.10 15.75 26.08
C PRO A 106 4.90 14.30 26.52
N ALA A 107 5.92 13.70 27.14
CA ALA A 107 5.91 12.28 27.56
C ALA A 107 4.65 11.87 28.38
N ARG A 108 4.11 12.78 29.20
CA ARG A 108 2.88 12.55 29.98
C ARG A 108 1.63 12.26 29.11
N PHE A 109 1.63 12.65 27.84
CA PHE A 109 0.55 12.40 26.87
C PHE A 109 0.92 11.34 25.82
N ALA A 110 2.04 10.61 26.00
CA ALA A 110 2.47 9.57 25.08
C ALA A 110 1.40 8.46 24.89
N ARG A 111 0.61 8.17 25.93
CA ARG A 111 -0.48 7.18 25.89
C ARG A 111 -1.88 7.77 25.62
N ALA A 112 -1.99 9.08 25.42
CA ALA A 112 -3.27 9.72 25.09
C ALA A 112 -3.74 9.29 23.70
N SER A 113 -4.95 8.75 23.62
CA SER A 113 -5.68 8.33 22.42
C SER A 113 -7.17 8.50 22.65
N PHE A 114 -7.99 8.34 21.60
CA PHE A 114 -9.44 8.33 21.77
C PHE A 114 -9.89 7.18 22.68
N ASP A 115 -9.25 6.00 22.57
CA ASP A 115 -9.60 4.83 23.37
C ASP A 115 -9.22 4.98 24.85
N SER A 116 -8.15 5.72 25.16
CA SER A 116 -7.74 5.97 26.54
C SER A 116 -8.45 7.17 27.19
N TYR A 117 -9.28 7.91 26.43
CA TYR A 117 -10.06 9.02 26.98
C TYR A 117 -11.29 8.49 27.72
N GLN A 118 -11.42 8.84 29.00
CA GLN A 118 -12.58 8.49 29.81
C GLN A 118 -13.43 9.73 30.09
N PRO A 119 -14.55 9.90 29.36
CA PRO A 119 -15.47 11.01 29.59
C PRO A 119 -16.17 10.84 30.94
N VAL A 120 -16.23 11.93 31.71
CA VAL A 120 -16.77 11.94 33.08
C VAL A 120 -18.21 12.45 33.15
N ASN A 121 -18.73 13.01 32.06
CA ASN A 121 -20.10 13.54 31.94
C ASN A 121 -20.56 13.64 30.48
N ALA A 122 -21.84 13.92 30.28
CA ALA A 122 -22.46 14.03 28.94
C ALA A 122 -21.79 15.09 28.04
N ALA A 123 -21.31 16.21 28.60
CA ALA A 123 -20.62 17.23 27.83
C ALA A 123 -19.25 16.73 27.32
N SER A 124 -18.47 16.07 28.18
CA SER A 124 -17.20 15.46 27.79
C SER A 124 -17.36 14.31 26.79
N GLN A 125 -18.44 13.52 26.92
CA GLN A 125 -18.79 12.50 25.93
C GLN A 125 -19.10 13.12 24.56
N ARG A 126 -19.87 14.21 24.54
CA ARG A 126 -20.15 14.95 23.31
C ARG A 126 -18.88 15.52 22.69
N CYS A 127 -18.00 16.13 23.49
CA CYS A 127 -16.70 16.61 23.01
C CYS A 127 -15.87 15.48 22.41
N HIS A 128 -15.82 14.30 23.05
CA HIS A 128 -15.13 13.14 22.53
C HIS A 128 -15.65 12.73 21.14
N GLN A 129 -16.96 12.62 20.99
CA GLN A 129 -17.60 12.29 19.71
C GLN A 129 -17.31 13.32 18.61
N VAL A 130 -17.37 14.61 18.94
CA VAL A 130 -17.03 15.70 18.00
C VAL A 130 -15.57 15.62 17.57
N CYS A 131 -14.64 15.35 18.51
CA CYS A 131 -13.22 15.21 18.18
C CYS A 131 -12.95 14.00 17.28
N GLN A 132 -13.60 12.86 17.54
CA GLN A 132 -13.52 11.69 16.66
C GLN A 132 -14.07 11.98 15.27
N GLY A 133 -15.23 12.64 15.19
CA GLY A 133 -15.83 13.05 13.92
C GLY A 133 -14.94 14.00 13.12
N TYR A 134 -14.35 14.99 13.80
CA TYR A 134 -13.40 15.92 13.20
C TYR A 134 -12.19 15.18 12.62
N ALA A 135 -11.58 14.27 13.39
CA ALA A 135 -10.40 13.53 12.95
C ALA A 135 -10.71 12.58 11.78
N ARG A 136 -11.89 11.96 11.74
CA ARG A 136 -12.31 11.07 10.63
C ARG A 136 -12.57 11.81 9.33
N GLN A 137 -13.09 13.04 9.41
CA GLN A 137 -13.40 13.91 8.27
C GLN A 137 -12.26 14.92 7.99
N TRP A 138 -11.05 14.62 8.47
CA TRP A 138 -9.93 15.55 8.39
C TRP A 138 -9.64 16.05 6.97
N PRO A 139 -9.62 15.21 5.92
CA PRO A 139 -9.36 15.69 4.55
C PRO A 139 -10.34 16.76 4.09
N GLU A 140 -11.63 16.56 4.33
CA GLU A 140 -12.68 17.52 3.97
C GLU A 140 -12.57 18.81 4.82
N ARG A 141 -12.28 18.67 6.11
CA ARG A 141 -12.10 19.82 7.03
C ARG A 141 -10.89 20.66 6.64
N LEU A 142 -9.78 20.03 6.32
CA LEU A 142 -8.56 20.69 5.87
C LEU A 142 -8.80 21.47 4.58
N ALA A 143 -9.48 20.86 3.60
CA ALA A 143 -9.82 21.52 2.33
C ALA A 143 -10.72 22.77 2.51
N GLN A 144 -11.57 22.77 3.54
CA GLN A 144 -12.44 23.90 3.87
C GLN A 144 -11.77 24.95 4.79
N GLY A 145 -10.54 24.71 5.25
CA GLY A 145 -9.87 25.55 6.25
C GLY A 145 -10.51 25.47 7.64
N GLY A 146 -11.22 24.39 7.96
CA GLY A 146 -11.99 24.23 9.19
C GLY A 146 -11.14 23.85 10.41
N GLY A 147 -11.12 24.72 11.42
CA GLY A 147 -10.49 24.45 12.73
C GLY A 147 -11.46 23.92 13.78
N LEU A 148 -10.91 23.35 14.87
CA LEU A 148 -11.67 22.94 16.05
C LEU A 148 -11.11 23.63 17.30
N VAL A 149 -11.97 24.34 18.04
CA VAL A 149 -11.61 24.99 19.32
C VAL A 149 -12.28 24.25 20.47
N MET A 150 -11.47 23.80 21.44
CA MET A 150 -11.97 23.16 22.66
C MET A 150 -11.92 24.15 23.83
N CYS A 151 -13.09 24.48 24.38
CA CYS A 151 -13.23 25.36 25.55
C CYS A 151 -13.60 24.55 26.80
N GLY A 152 -13.00 24.88 27.94
CA GLY A 152 -13.35 24.23 29.22
C GLY A 152 -12.31 24.47 30.32
N LYS A 153 -12.69 24.17 31.57
CA LYS A 153 -11.82 24.31 32.75
C LYS A 153 -10.55 23.45 32.64
N PRO A 154 -9.47 23.76 33.38
CA PRO A 154 -8.33 22.85 33.53
C PRO A 154 -8.79 21.44 33.98
N GLY A 155 -8.09 20.39 33.53
CA GLY A 155 -8.40 19.01 33.90
C GLY A 155 -9.52 18.33 33.11
N THR A 156 -10.20 19.01 32.16
CA THR A 156 -11.28 18.40 31.36
C THR A 156 -10.83 17.58 30.15
N GLY A 157 -9.51 17.36 30.01
CA GLY A 157 -8.95 16.49 28.96
C GLY A 157 -8.80 17.11 27.56
N LYS A 158 -8.86 18.45 27.42
CA LYS A 158 -8.63 19.14 26.13
C LYS A 158 -7.33 18.72 25.44
N ASN A 159 -6.22 18.71 26.19
CA ASN A 159 -4.91 18.31 25.65
C ASN A 159 -4.89 16.83 25.27
N HIS A 160 -5.58 15.97 26.03
CA HIS A 160 -5.69 14.55 25.69
C HIS A 160 -6.40 14.37 24.34
N LEU A 161 -7.53 15.05 24.15
CA LEU A 161 -8.29 15.01 22.90
C LEU A 161 -7.52 15.65 21.73
N ALA A 162 -6.79 16.74 21.95
CA ALA A 162 -5.92 17.34 20.93
C ALA A 162 -4.84 16.35 20.47
N VAL A 163 -4.16 15.70 21.42
CA VAL A 163 -3.16 14.67 21.13
C VAL A 163 -3.78 13.47 20.42
N ALA A 164 -4.98 13.05 20.82
CA ALA A 164 -5.70 11.97 20.17
C ALA A 164 -6.05 12.30 18.71
N ILE A 165 -6.52 13.53 18.43
CA ILE A 165 -6.77 14.02 17.07
C ILE A 165 -5.47 13.98 16.26
N ALA A 166 -4.38 14.55 16.78
CA ALA A 166 -3.11 14.62 16.05
C ALA A 166 -2.58 13.22 15.70
N LYS A 167 -2.59 12.29 16.67
CA LYS A 167 -2.18 10.90 16.43
C LYS A 167 -3.07 10.19 15.42
N HIS A 168 -4.37 10.44 15.46
CA HIS A 168 -5.31 9.86 14.49
C HIS A 168 -5.02 10.37 13.08
N ILE A 169 -4.84 11.69 12.91
CA ILE A 169 -4.54 12.28 11.61
C ILE A 169 -3.23 11.73 11.04
N ILE A 170 -2.18 11.66 11.86
CA ILE A 170 -0.89 11.12 11.42
C ILE A 170 -1.01 9.64 11.03
N SER A 171 -1.72 8.84 11.82
CA SER A 171 -1.83 7.40 11.57
C SER A 171 -2.72 7.10 10.35
N ALA A 172 -3.87 7.77 10.25
CA ALA A 172 -4.87 7.51 9.22
C ALA A 172 -4.57 8.20 7.88
N HIS A 173 -3.93 9.38 7.91
CA HIS A 173 -3.72 10.21 6.72
C HIS A 173 -2.26 10.48 6.40
N GLN A 174 -1.31 10.06 7.25
CA GLN A 174 0.12 10.36 7.13
C GLN A 174 0.40 11.85 6.85
N ALA A 175 -0.45 12.72 7.39
CA ALA A 175 -0.37 14.16 7.24
C ALA A 175 0.33 14.78 8.44
N SER A 176 1.13 15.81 8.20
CA SER A 176 1.62 16.67 9.27
C SER A 176 0.46 17.47 9.85
N VAL A 177 0.47 17.61 11.18
CA VAL A 177 -0.49 18.44 11.91
C VAL A 177 0.28 19.69 12.36
N PRO A 178 -0.17 20.91 11.98
CA PRO A 178 0.44 22.15 12.41
C PRO A 178 0.26 22.41 13.91
#